data_AF-A0A067MZ95-F1
#
_entry.id   AF-A0A067MZ95-F1
#
_cell.length_a   1.000
_cell.length_b   1.000
_cell.length_c   1.000
_cell.angle_alpha   90.00
_cell.angle_beta   90.00
_cell.angle_gamma   90.00
#
_symmetry.space_group_name_H-M   'P 1'
#
loop_
_entity.id
_entity.type
_entity.pdbx_description
1 polymer ?
#
loop_
_entity_poly.entity_id
_entity_poly.type
_entity_poly.pdbx_seq_one_letter_code
_entity_poly.pdbx_strand_id
1 'polypeptide(L)'
;MSNCTESDLGRRDIIGLAVIAQTGLLSATFALVFFGLVLRNVIVQRRHPFQRHIDVYLASLFTADIFQGLFAAMDWRWAITRKVVCGAHCTIQGVVIQFGSAGVSMSTLAITIHTFCVVFFGWTPPPSKRVPVCIVSAIWLYSACVVLVGLTVHQGKGRKDSFYLPTPFWCWIYDSTPVRVICDLFWLNLTMVVSIVTYVPLFFTLRGNIVVVPNGDRWYSYKVTFVRHPNPVQRVGISSNSAQTRLAAAKMLWYPFTHLLAVTTDVARGKLMAHIGPNTPVKDIPFIPIAVTHVLYSMTGAADVLLVYFTRPNILLFGEPVPERHSCGIARPRLGSGGRSDPEDRMRFSPKSG
;
A
#
# COMPACT_ATOMS: atom_id res chain seq x y z
N MET A 1 1.15 -0.20 -35.12
CA MET A 1 -0.16 0.43 -34.96
C MET A 1 -1.18 -0.50 -35.57
N SER A 2 -1.83 -1.32 -34.75
CA SER A 2 -2.81 -2.31 -35.22
C SER A 2 -4.18 -1.67 -35.31
N ASN A 3 -4.92 -1.99 -36.38
CA ASN A 3 -6.36 -1.76 -36.41
C ASN A 3 -7.00 -2.38 -35.17
N CYS A 4 -8.01 -1.73 -34.60
CA CYS A 4 -8.80 -2.36 -33.55
C CYS A 4 -9.45 -3.65 -34.09
N THR A 5 -9.12 -4.77 -33.49
CA THR A 5 -9.74 -6.08 -33.71
C THR A 5 -10.71 -6.38 -32.57
N GLU A 6 -11.98 -6.59 -32.92
CA GLU A 6 -12.96 -7.13 -31.98
C GLU A 6 -12.59 -8.59 -31.65
N SER A 7 -12.86 -9.00 -30.41
CA SER A 7 -12.59 -10.38 -29.94
C SER A 7 -13.90 -11.06 -29.58
N ASP A 8 -14.28 -12.09 -30.32
CA ASP A 8 -15.44 -12.93 -30.00
C ASP A 8 -15.11 -13.90 -28.86
N LEU A 9 -16.03 -14.01 -27.90
CA LEU A 9 -15.85 -14.76 -26.66
C LEU A 9 -16.56 -16.11 -26.73
N GLY A 10 -15.86 -17.16 -26.32
CA GLY A 10 -16.42 -18.50 -26.13
C GLY A 10 -17.25 -18.62 -24.86
N ARG A 11 -17.96 -19.75 -24.70
CA ARG A 11 -18.79 -20.02 -23.51
C ARG A 11 -17.98 -20.01 -22.20
N ARG A 12 -16.75 -20.53 -22.23
CA ARG A 12 -15.86 -20.55 -21.06
C ARG A 12 -15.42 -19.14 -20.67
N ASP A 13 -15.20 -18.29 -21.66
CA ASP A 13 -14.77 -16.91 -21.48
C ASP A 13 -15.87 -16.08 -20.82
N ILE A 14 -17.10 -16.23 -21.31
CA ILE A 14 -18.29 -15.57 -20.73
C ILE A 14 -18.47 -15.95 -19.25
N ILE A 15 -18.36 -17.25 -18.92
CA ILE A 15 -18.51 -17.72 -17.54
C ILE A 15 -17.41 -17.13 -16.65
N GLY A 16 -16.14 -17.19 -17.07
CA GLY A 16 -15.06 -16.67 -16.24
C GLY A 16 -15.10 -15.15 -16.11
N LEU A 17 -15.46 -14.40 -17.16
CA LEU A 17 -15.65 -12.94 -17.09
C LEU A 17 -16.81 -12.56 -16.15
N ALA A 18 -17.90 -13.33 -16.13
CA ALA A 18 -18.99 -13.11 -15.19
C ALA A 18 -18.54 -13.34 -13.73
N VAL A 19 -17.73 -14.38 -13.47
CA VAL A 19 -17.17 -14.64 -12.14
C VAL A 19 -16.18 -13.55 -11.72
N ILE A 20 -15.31 -13.11 -12.62
CA ILE A 20 -14.40 -11.96 -12.40
C ILE A 20 -15.22 -10.73 -12.02
N ALA A 21 -16.26 -10.41 -12.78
CA ALA A 21 -17.10 -9.24 -12.54
C ALA A 21 -17.83 -9.29 -11.19
N GLN A 22 -18.40 -10.45 -10.82
CA GLN A 22 -19.01 -10.65 -9.50
C GLN A 22 -18.01 -10.48 -8.36
N THR A 23 -16.80 -11.03 -8.54
CA THR A 23 -15.71 -10.92 -7.56
C THR A 23 -15.24 -9.47 -7.42
N GLY A 24 -15.10 -8.76 -8.53
CA GLY A 24 -14.75 -7.33 -8.56
C GLY A 24 -15.78 -6.45 -7.85
N LEU A 25 -17.08 -6.69 -8.11
CA LEU A 25 -18.17 -6.02 -7.41
C LEU A 25 -18.15 -6.28 -5.90
N LEU A 26 -17.92 -7.54 -5.50
CA LEU A 26 -17.80 -7.90 -4.09
C LEU A 26 -16.63 -7.15 -3.43
N SER A 27 -15.45 -7.18 -4.05
CA SER A 27 -14.24 -6.52 -3.57
C SER A 27 -14.41 -4.99 -3.44
N ALA A 28 -14.95 -4.35 -4.49
CA ALA A 28 -15.27 -2.93 -4.46
C ALA A 28 -16.29 -2.59 -3.36
N THR A 29 -17.30 -3.44 -3.14
CA THR A 29 -18.29 -3.27 -2.07
C THR A 29 -17.64 -3.33 -0.69
N PHE A 30 -16.73 -4.28 -0.45
CA PHE A 30 -15.98 -4.37 0.81
C PHE A 30 -15.17 -3.09 1.07
N ALA A 31 -14.44 -2.59 0.06
CA ALA A 31 -13.67 -1.35 0.17
C ALA A 31 -14.56 -0.13 0.41
N LEU A 32 -15.70 -0.01 -0.29
CA LEU A 32 -16.66 1.08 -0.10
C LEU A 32 -17.30 1.07 1.29
N VAL A 33 -17.72 -0.11 1.77
CA VAL A 33 -18.26 -0.27 3.13
C VAL A 33 -17.21 0.16 4.16
N PHE A 34 -15.96 -0.26 3.97
CA PHE A 34 -14.86 0.15 4.83
C PHE A 34 -14.67 1.67 4.86
N PHE A 35 -14.64 2.35 3.71
CA PHE A 35 -14.61 3.81 3.66
C PHE A 35 -15.81 4.46 4.35
N GLY A 36 -17.02 3.91 4.15
CA GLY A 36 -18.23 4.37 4.81
C GLY A 36 -18.13 4.29 6.34
N LEU A 37 -17.57 3.19 6.87
CA LEU A 37 -17.33 3.02 8.30
C LEU A 37 -16.28 4.01 8.84
N VAL A 38 -15.19 4.23 8.09
CA VAL A 38 -14.17 5.22 8.45
C VAL A 38 -14.77 6.62 8.49
N LEU A 39 -15.56 6.99 7.47
CA LEU A 39 -16.23 8.29 7.40
C LEU A 39 -17.22 8.46 8.56
N ARG A 40 -18.01 7.43 8.85
CA ARG A 40 -18.91 7.41 10.03
C ARG A 40 -18.12 7.67 11.31
N ASN A 41 -16.99 7.00 11.52
CA ASN A 41 -16.17 7.18 12.71
C ASN A 41 -15.56 8.59 12.79
N VAL A 42 -15.12 9.17 11.67
CA VAL A 42 -14.64 10.55 11.60
C VAL A 42 -15.73 11.54 12.04
N ILE A 43 -16.95 11.35 11.55
CA ILE A 43 -18.10 12.21 11.88
C ILE A 43 -18.46 12.07 13.36
N VAL A 44 -18.58 10.82 13.86
CA VAL A 44 -19.00 10.54 15.24
C VAL A 44 -17.94 11.00 16.25
N GLN A 45 -16.66 10.74 15.98
CA GLN A 45 -15.57 11.07 16.90
C GLN A 45 -15.01 12.48 16.71
N ARG A 46 -15.43 13.20 15.65
CA ARG A 46 -14.94 14.53 15.25
C ARG A 46 -13.41 14.63 15.22
N ARG A 47 -12.75 13.57 14.78
CA ARG A 47 -11.28 13.48 14.69
C ARG A 47 -10.87 13.22 13.25
N HIS A 48 -9.69 13.71 12.89
CA HIS A 48 -9.14 13.45 11.55
C HIS A 48 -8.92 11.95 11.33
N PRO A 49 -9.27 11.39 10.16
CA PRO A 49 -9.13 9.95 9.87
C PRO A 49 -7.67 9.48 9.91
N PHE A 50 -6.76 10.33 9.42
CA PHE A 50 -5.34 10.01 9.31
C PHE A 50 -4.63 10.36 10.61
N GLN A 51 -4.45 9.39 11.51
CA GLN A 51 -3.74 9.60 12.78
C GLN A 51 -2.25 9.27 12.60
N ARG A 52 -1.94 8.21 11.86
CA ARG A 52 -0.58 7.73 11.56
C ARG A 52 -0.23 7.94 10.09
N HIS A 53 1.07 7.90 9.76
CA HIS A 53 1.55 7.98 8.37
C HIS A 53 0.98 6.88 7.49
N ILE A 54 0.90 5.67 8.04
CA ILE A 54 0.40 4.48 7.33
C ILE A 54 -1.06 4.62 6.92
N ASP A 55 -1.87 5.38 7.67
CA ASP A 55 -3.29 5.58 7.37
C ASP A 55 -3.48 6.30 6.02
N VAL A 56 -2.54 7.17 5.64
CA VAL A 56 -2.56 7.90 4.35
C VAL A 56 -2.28 6.94 3.20
N TYR A 57 -1.29 6.05 3.35
CA TYR A 57 -0.99 5.04 2.33
C TYR A 57 -2.11 4.01 2.20
N LEU A 58 -2.71 3.58 3.32
CA LEU A 58 -3.84 2.66 3.32
C LEU A 58 -5.06 3.26 2.62
N ALA A 59 -5.37 4.54 2.84
CA ALA A 59 -6.47 5.18 2.11
C ALA A 59 -6.18 5.26 0.60
N SER A 60 -4.94 5.51 0.20
CA SER A 60 -4.54 5.45 -1.22
C SER A 60 -4.74 4.04 -1.79
N LEU A 61 -4.30 3.02 -1.04
CA LEU A 61 -4.44 1.61 -1.41
C LEU A 61 -5.91 1.23 -1.61
N PHE A 62 -6.77 1.46 -0.62
CA PHE A 62 -8.20 1.14 -0.73
C PHE A 62 -8.91 1.92 -1.84
N THR A 63 -8.48 3.15 -2.11
CA THR A 63 -9.02 3.90 -3.25
C THR A 63 -8.64 3.23 -4.57
N ALA A 64 -7.40 2.75 -4.70
CA ALA A 64 -6.96 1.99 -5.86
C ALA A 64 -7.67 0.62 -5.97
N ASP A 65 -7.94 -0.06 -4.85
CA ASP A 65 -8.73 -1.30 -4.83
C ASP A 65 -10.16 -1.11 -5.34
N ILE A 66 -10.79 0.05 -5.07
CA ILE A 66 -12.09 0.38 -5.66
C ILE A 66 -11.97 0.43 -7.19
N PHE A 67 -10.96 1.12 -7.73
CA PHE A 67 -10.73 1.15 -9.19
C PHE A 67 -10.46 -0.26 -9.74
N GLN A 68 -9.67 -1.07 -9.06
CA GLN A 68 -9.39 -2.45 -9.47
C GLN A 68 -10.66 -3.32 -9.48
N GLY A 69 -11.51 -3.20 -8.46
CA GLY A 69 -12.79 -3.89 -8.39
C GLY A 69 -13.78 -3.41 -9.47
N LEU A 70 -13.81 -2.11 -9.75
CA LEU A 70 -14.62 -1.53 -10.83
C LEU A 70 -14.16 -2.02 -12.21
N PHE A 71 -12.85 -2.07 -12.46
CA PHE A 71 -12.29 -2.63 -13.69
C PHE A 71 -12.79 -4.06 -13.94
N ALA A 72 -12.70 -4.92 -12.93
CA ALA A 72 -13.21 -6.29 -13.00
C ALA A 72 -14.74 -6.32 -13.21
N ALA A 73 -15.50 -5.48 -12.50
CA ALA A 73 -16.94 -5.37 -12.66
C ALA A 73 -17.36 -4.97 -14.09
N MET A 74 -16.56 -4.16 -14.79
CA MET A 74 -16.83 -3.74 -16.17
C MET A 74 -16.80 -4.91 -17.18
N ASP A 75 -16.20 -6.05 -16.83
CA ASP A 75 -16.21 -7.26 -17.64
C ASP A 75 -17.61 -7.88 -17.78
N TRP A 76 -18.57 -7.48 -16.93
CA TRP A 76 -19.97 -7.88 -17.04
C TRP A 76 -20.56 -7.54 -18.42
N ARG A 77 -20.19 -6.40 -18.99
CA ARG A 77 -20.63 -6.00 -20.33
C ARG A 77 -20.14 -6.98 -21.39
N TRP A 78 -18.88 -7.41 -21.29
CA TRP A 78 -18.27 -8.35 -22.22
C TRP A 78 -18.90 -9.73 -22.12
N ALA A 79 -19.25 -10.17 -20.90
CA ALA A 79 -19.99 -11.41 -20.68
C ALA A 79 -21.39 -11.39 -21.36
N ILE A 80 -22.12 -10.28 -21.26
CA ILE A 80 -23.45 -10.14 -21.90
C ILE A 80 -23.34 -10.08 -23.42
N THR A 81 -22.45 -9.22 -23.92
CA THR A 81 -22.32 -8.96 -25.36
C THR A 81 -21.60 -10.07 -26.11
N ARG A 82 -20.91 -10.96 -25.39
CA ARG A 82 -20.12 -12.08 -25.92
C ARG A 82 -18.98 -11.66 -26.86
N LYS A 83 -18.61 -10.39 -26.83
CA LYS A 83 -17.49 -9.86 -27.59
C LYS A 83 -16.88 -8.63 -26.92
N VAL A 84 -15.58 -8.47 -27.06
CA VAL A 84 -14.85 -7.28 -26.61
C VAL A 84 -14.65 -6.36 -27.82
N VAL A 85 -15.18 -5.15 -27.74
CA VAL A 85 -15.17 -4.20 -28.87
C VAL A 85 -14.53 -2.88 -28.49
N CYS A 86 -13.97 -2.19 -29.48
CA CYS A 86 -13.50 -0.83 -29.29
C CYS A 86 -14.63 0.16 -29.09
N GLY A 87 -14.33 1.22 -28.35
CA GLY A 87 -15.24 2.33 -28.10
C GLY A 87 -15.06 2.89 -26.69
N ALA A 88 -15.98 3.76 -26.29
CA ALA A 88 -15.89 4.47 -25.01
C ALA A 88 -15.77 3.52 -23.81
N HIS A 89 -16.51 2.40 -23.79
CA HIS A 89 -16.42 1.43 -22.68
C HIS A 89 -15.02 0.83 -22.55
N CYS A 90 -14.40 0.50 -23.68
CA CYS A 90 -13.03 -0.03 -23.74
C CYS A 90 -12.00 0.99 -23.23
N THR A 91 -12.15 2.25 -23.66
CA THR A 91 -11.30 3.36 -23.20
C THR A 91 -11.48 3.60 -21.69
N ILE A 92 -12.71 3.66 -21.19
CA ILE A 92 -12.99 3.85 -19.77
C ILE A 92 -12.41 2.68 -18.97
N GLN A 93 -12.60 1.44 -19.43
CA GLN A 93 -12.04 0.26 -18.76
C GLN A 93 -10.51 0.35 -18.68
N GLY A 94 -9.86 0.77 -19.76
CA GLY A 94 -8.41 1.02 -19.83
C GLY A 94 -7.92 2.12 -18.88
N VAL A 95 -8.70 3.18 -18.68
CA VAL A 95 -8.39 4.23 -17.70
C VAL A 95 -8.53 3.68 -16.28
N VAL A 96 -9.61 2.94 -15.99
CA VAL A 96 -9.88 2.40 -14.66
C VAL A 96 -8.81 1.38 -14.25
N ILE A 97 -8.38 0.48 -15.15
CA ILE A 97 -7.28 -0.45 -14.86
C ILE A 97 -5.97 0.28 -14.55
N GLN A 98 -5.67 1.38 -15.25
CA GLN A 98 -4.45 2.16 -15.01
C GLN A 98 -4.43 2.78 -13.61
N PHE A 99 -5.56 3.31 -13.12
CA PHE A 99 -5.65 3.83 -11.76
C PHE A 99 -5.63 2.73 -10.70
N GLY A 100 -6.31 1.61 -10.97
CA GLY A 100 -6.35 0.47 -10.06
C GLY A 100 -4.99 -0.20 -9.91
N SER A 101 -4.48 -0.81 -10.99
CA SER A 101 -3.29 -1.67 -10.91
C SER A 101 -2.02 -0.91 -10.51
N ALA A 102 -1.77 0.25 -11.14
CA ALA A 102 -0.61 1.06 -10.79
C ALA A 102 -0.76 1.69 -9.40
N GLY A 103 -1.97 2.12 -9.03
CA GLY A 103 -2.26 2.69 -7.71
C GLY A 103 -2.05 1.69 -6.58
N VAL A 104 -2.52 0.45 -6.73
CA VAL A 104 -2.31 -0.64 -5.76
C VAL A 104 -0.83 -0.95 -5.65
N SER A 105 -0.14 -1.11 -6.77
CA SER A 105 1.30 -1.42 -6.80
C SER A 105 2.14 -0.35 -6.09
N MET A 106 1.98 0.92 -6.48
CA MET A 106 2.76 2.02 -5.90
C MET A 106 2.41 2.28 -4.42
N SER A 107 1.13 2.18 -4.04
CA SER A 107 0.72 2.34 -2.64
C SER A 107 1.30 1.23 -1.77
N THR A 108 1.29 -0.02 -2.27
CA THR A 108 1.91 -1.17 -1.61
C THR A 108 3.41 -0.99 -1.47
N LEU A 109 4.10 -0.55 -2.52
CA LEU A 109 5.53 -0.28 -2.48
C LEU A 109 5.87 0.73 -1.37
N ALA A 110 5.09 1.81 -1.26
CA ALA A 110 5.24 2.80 -0.19
C ALA A 110 5.01 2.19 1.20
N ILE A 111 3.98 1.37 1.38
CA ILE A 111 3.69 0.66 2.64
C ILE A 111 4.83 -0.29 3.01
N THR A 112 5.35 -1.05 2.04
CA THR A 112 6.44 -2.01 2.22
C THR A 112 7.72 -1.29 2.66
N ILE A 113 8.14 -0.24 1.96
CA ILE A 113 9.33 0.54 2.30
C ILE A 113 9.18 1.18 3.68
N HIS A 114 8.04 1.83 3.94
CA HIS A 114 7.77 2.46 5.24
C HIS A 114 7.83 1.46 6.39
N THR A 115 7.15 0.31 6.24
CA THR A 115 7.11 -0.75 7.25
C THR A 115 8.50 -1.36 7.46
N PHE A 116 9.25 -1.59 6.39
CA PHE A 116 10.63 -2.06 6.46
C PHE A 116 11.49 -1.10 7.28
N CYS A 117 11.46 0.20 6.99
CA CYS A 117 12.23 1.19 7.74
C CYS A 117 11.88 1.21 9.23
N VAL A 118 10.59 1.15 9.57
CA VAL A 118 10.13 1.15 10.97
C VAL A 118 10.51 -0.13 11.71
N VAL A 119 10.37 -1.31 11.08
CA VAL A 119 10.58 -2.60 11.76
C VAL A 119 12.05 -3.00 11.80
N PHE A 120 12.75 -2.83 10.67
CA PHE A 120 14.14 -3.27 10.49
C PHE A 120 15.13 -2.27 11.07
N PHE A 121 15.03 -0.98 10.69
CA PHE A 121 15.94 0.07 11.21
C PHE A 121 15.47 0.67 12.54
N GLY A 122 14.25 0.36 13.00
CA GLY A 122 13.68 1.01 14.19
C GLY A 122 13.41 2.50 13.97
N TRP A 123 13.30 2.94 12.71
CA TRP A 123 13.10 4.34 12.37
C TRP A 123 11.77 4.84 12.92
N THR A 124 11.80 6.00 13.57
CA THR A 124 10.59 6.67 14.05
C THR A 124 10.19 7.75 13.05
N PRO A 125 9.03 7.61 12.38
CA PRO A 125 8.61 8.60 11.41
C PRO A 125 8.32 9.94 12.10
N PRO A 126 8.70 11.07 11.48
CA PRO A 126 8.50 12.40 12.06
C PRO A 126 7.00 12.67 12.26
N PRO A 127 6.56 13.51 13.21
CA PRO A 127 5.13 13.76 13.44
C PRO A 127 4.41 14.40 12.24
N SER A 128 5.16 15.04 11.34
CA SER A 128 4.64 15.70 10.14
C SER A 128 4.23 14.70 9.05
N LYS A 129 2.97 14.80 8.59
CA LYS A 129 2.40 13.94 7.53
C LYS A 129 2.74 14.42 6.10
N ARG A 130 3.66 15.36 5.94
CA ARG A 130 4.02 15.90 4.61
C ARG A 130 4.58 14.83 3.68
N VAL A 131 5.46 13.96 4.18
CA VAL A 131 6.08 12.89 3.38
C VAL A 131 5.05 11.92 2.78
N PRO A 132 4.17 11.26 3.57
CA PRO A 132 3.19 10.33 3.00
C PRO A 132 2.20 11.03 2.07
N VAL A 133 1.79 12.27 2.37
CA VAL A 133 0.90 13.04 1.49
C VAL A 133 1.59 13.35 0.17
N CYS A 134 2.85 13.81 0.18
CA CYS A 134 3.61 14.05 -1.06
C CYS A 134 3.76 12.78 -1.90
N ILE A 135 4.05 11.64 -1.27
CA ILE A 135 4.19 10.35 -1.97
C ILE A 135 2.86 9.95 -2.61
N VAL A 136 1.76 9.97 -1.85
CA VAL A 136 0.42 9.63 -2.38
C VAL A 136 0.03 10.59 -3.50
N SER A 137 0.23 11.90 -3.33
CA SER A 137 -0.03 12.87 -4.40
C SER A 137 0.79 12.60 -5.66
N ALA A 138 2.05 12.18 -5.52
CA ALA A 138 2.89 11.81 -6.66
C ALA A 138 2.38 10.54 -7.37
N ILE A 139 1.87 9.55 -6.62
CA ILE A 139 1.25 8.33 -7.17
C ILE A 139 0.04 8.68 -8.05
N TRP A 140 -0.89 9.48 -7.53
CA TRP A 140 -2.09 9.86 -8.27
C TRP A 140 -1.79 10.80 -9.44
N LEU A 141 -0.84 11.73 -9.26
CA LEU A 141 -0.37 12.61 -10.33
C LEU A 141 0.26 11.79 -11.47
N TYR A 142 1.10 10.81 -11.13
CA TYR A 142 1.69 9.90 -12.12
C TYR A 142 0.61 9.18 -12.93
N SER A 143 -0.36 8.55 -12.26
CA SER A 143 -1.47 7.85 -12.94
C SER A 143 -2.29 8.78 -13.83
N ALA A 144 -2.59 9.99 -13.35
CA ALA A 144 -3.31 11.01 -14.12
C ALA A 144 -2.51 11.47 -15.35
N CYS A 145 -1.21 11.71 -15.21
CA CYS A 145 -0.33 12.08 -16.31
C CYS A 145 -0.25 10.98 -17.37
N VAL A 146 -0.11 9.72 -16.97
CA VAL A 146 -0.09 8.58 -17.90
C VAL A 146 -1.39 8.51 -18.71
N VAL A 147 -2.54 8.62 -18.04
CA VAL A 147 -3.84 8.62 -18.71
C VAL A 147 -3.98 9.82 -19.65
N LEU A 148 -3.60 11.02 -19.19
CA LEU A 148 -3.70 12.23 -20.00
C LEU A 148 -2.82 12.15 -21.25
N VAL A 149 -1.56 11.74 -21.11
CA VAL A 149 -0.63 11.55 -22.24
C VAL A 149 -1.16 10.48 -23.19
N GLY A 150 -1.60 9.33 -22.67
CA GLY A 150 -2.18 8.26 -23.48
C GLY A 150 -3.40 8.71 -24.27
N LEU A 151 -4.30 9.47 -23.64
CA LEU A 151 -5.51 9.97 -24.28
C LEU A 151 -5.28 11.15 -25.23
N THR A 152 -4.19 11.93 -25.08
CA THR A 152 -3.91 13.13 -25.91
C THR A 152 -3.02 12.83 -27.11
N VAL A 153 -1.98 12.02 -26.94
CA VAL A 153 -1.03 11.67 -28.01
C VAL A 153 -1.69 10.79 -29.06
N HIS A 154 -2.69 10.00 -28.68
CA HIS A 154 -3.34 9.02 -29.55
C HIS A 154 -4.73 9.48 -30.05
N GLN A 155 -5.00 10.80 -30.10
CA GLN A 155 -6.25 11.34 -30.69
C GLN A 155 -6.23 11.45 -32.23
N GLY A 156 -5.19 10.94 -32.90
CA GLY A 156 -5.00 11.11 -34.34
C GLY A 156 -5.86 10.18 -35.19
N LYS A 157 -6.91 10.74 -35.82
CA LYS A 157 -7.52 10.29 -37.10
C LYS A 157 -8.07 8.86 -37.17
N GLY A 158 -9.26 8.70 -36.59
CA GLY A 158 -10.29 7.76 -37.06
C GLY A 158 -10.05 6.29 -36.71
N ARG A 159 -10.60 5.84 -35.57
CA ARG A 159 -10.82 4.42 -35.16
C ARG A 159 -9.61 3.46 -35.19
N LYS A 160 -8.45 3.85 -35.74
CA LYS A 160 -7.27 3.01 -35.95
C LYS A 160 -6.15 3.22 -34.93
N ASP A 161 -6.18 4.29 -34.14
CA ASP A 161 -5.08 4.66 -33.22
C ASP A 161 -5.56 4.84 -31.76
N SER A 162 -6.39 3.92 -31.21
CA SER A 162 -6.80 4.01 -29.80
C SER A 162 -5.68 3.54 -28.86
N PHE A 163 -5.38 4.33 -27.83
CA PHE A 163 -4.37 3.97 -26.80
C PHE A 163 -4.74 2.71 -26.01
N TYR A 164 -6.04 2.57 -25.73
CA TYR A 164 -6.62 1.38 -25.11
C TYR A 164 -7.30 0.52 -26.18
N LEU A 165 -6.90 -0.74 -26.25
CA LEU A 165 -7.33 -1.70 -27.25
C LEU A 165 -7.74 -3.02 -26.58
N PRO A 166 -8.63 -3.81 -27.20
CA PRO A 166 -8.95 -5.17 -26.75
C PRO A 166 -7.69 -6.04 -26.72
N THR A 167 -7.43 -6.66 -25.58
CA THR A 167 -6.36 -7.63 -25.36
C THR A 167 -6.93 -8.86 -24.66
N PRO A 168 -7.16 -9.94 -25.40
CA PRO A 168 -8.40 -10.22 -26.12
C PRO A 168 -9.68 -10.31 -25.24
N PHE A 169 -9.55 -10.35 -23.92
CA PHE A 169 -10.66 -10.58 -22.99
C PHE A 169 -11.19 -9.31 -22.31
N TRP A 170 -10.40 -8.24 -22.30
CA TRP A 170 -10.77 -6.91 -21.79
C TRP A 170 -9.92 -5.85 -22.50
N CYS A 171 -10.13 -4.59 -22.15
CA CYS A 171 -9.38 -3.49 -22.73
C CYS A 171 -8.20 -3.06 -21.86
N TRP A 172 -7.03 -2.93 -22.48
CA TRP A 172 -5.79 -2.55 -21.82
C TRP A 172 -4.91 -1.71 -22.74
N ILE A 173 -3.75 -1.30 -22.25
CA ILE A 173 -2.76 -0.55 -23.02
C ILE A 173 -2.21 -1.44 -24.12
N TYR A 174 -2.10 -0.87 -25.31
CA TYR A 174 -1.59 -1.55 -26.49
C TYR A 174 -0.20 -2.19 -26.28
N ASP A 175 -0.05 -3.43 -26.78
CA ASP A 175 1.07 -4.33 -26.50
C ASP A 175 2.42 -3.86 -27.06
N SER A 176 2.44 -3.07 -28.14
CA SER A 176 3.67 -2.81 -28.89
C SER A 176 4.47 -1.56 -28.47
N THR A 177 4.21 -0.98 -27.30
CA THR A 177 4.83 0.30 -26.91
C THR A 177 5.65 0.17 -25.62
N PRO A 178 6.90 0.71 -25.55
CA PRO A 178 7.66 0.78 -24.29
C PRO A 178 6.89 1.45 -23.14
N VAL A 179 5.86 2.23 -23.49
CA VAL A 179 4.88 2.81 -22.57
C VAL A 179 4.20 1.75 -21.70
N ARG A 180 3.81 0.57 -22.22
CA ARG A 180 3.17 -0.50 -21.41
C ARG A 180 4.11 -1.02 -20.32
N VAL A 181 5.40 -1.14 -20.66
CA VAL A 181 6.42 -1.60 -19.70
C VAL A 181 6.55 -0.58 -18.57
N ILE A 182 6.66 0.70 -18.89
CA ILE A 182 6.87 1.75 -17.89
C ILE A 182 5.61 2.03 -17.05
N CYS A 183 4.44 2.04 -17.67
CA CYS A 183 3.20 2.49 -17.02
C CYS A 183 2.58 1.48 -16.07
N ASP A 184 2.83 0.20 -16.29
CA ASP A 184 2.13 -0.86 -15.57
C ASP A 184 3.09 -1.95 -15.08
N LEU A 185 3.79 -2.60 -16.01
CA LEU A 185 4.66 -3.73 -15.68
C LEU A 185 5.83 -3.34 -14.76
N PHE A 186 6.40 -2.15 -14.95
CA PHE A 186 7.52 -1.67 -14.15
C PHE A 186 7.15 -1.60 -12.66
N TRP A 187 6.02 -0.99 -12.33
CA TRP A 187 5.58 -0.83 -10.94
C TRP A 187 5.19 -2.15 -10.30
N LEU A 188 4.49 -3.02 -11.04
CA LEU A 188 4.17 -4.37 -10.58
C LEU A 188 5.45 -5.16 -10.24
N ASN A 189 6.40 -5.23 -11.18
CA ASN A 189 7.64 -5.96 -10.97
C ASN A 189 8.53 -5.35 -9.88
N LEU A 190 8.61 -4.02 -9.82
CA LEU A 190 9.35 -3.33 -8.77
C LEU A 190 8.78 -3.64 -7.39
N THR A 191 7.44 -3.60 -7.26
CA THR A 191 6.75 -3.92 -6.00
C THR A 191 7.01 -5.36 -5.58
N MET A 192 6.97 -6.31 -6.51
CA MET A 192 7.30 -7.71 -6.25
C MET A 192 8.74 -7.87 -5.72
N VAL A 193 9.72 -7.31 -6.44
CA VAL A 193 11.15 -7.44 -6.09
C VAL A 193 11.42 -6.81 -4.72
N VAL A 194 10.93 -5.59 -4.49
CA VAL A 194 11.13 -4.90 -3.21
C VAL A 194 10.43 -5.64 -2.07
N SER A 195 9.24 -6.20 -2.30
CA SER A 195 8.54 -7.01 -1.30
C SER A 195 9.37 -8.23 -0.92
N ILE A 196 9.91 -9.00 -1.88
CA ILE A 196 10.77 -10.15 -1.60
C ILE A 196 12.03 -9.74 -0.82
N VAL A 197 12.73 -8.71 -1.30
CA VAL A 197 14.00 -8.23 -0.72
C VAL A 197 13.80 -7.71 0.71
N THR A 198 12.67 -7.08 1.00
CA THR A 198 12.38 -6.56 2.36
C THR A 198 11.87 -7.64 3.30
N TYR A 199 11.09 -8.61 2.82
CA TYR A 199 10.48 -9.64 3.67
C TYR A 199 11.50 -10.62 4.26
N VAL A 200 12.53 -10.98 3.49
CA VAL A 200 13.56 -11.93 3.94
C VAL A 200 14.31 -11.42 5.18
N PRO A 201 14.91 -10.20 5.19
CA PRO A 201 15.52 -9.65 6.39
C PRO A 201 14.51 -9.46 7.54
N LEU A 202 13.28 -9.02 7.24
CA LEU A 202 12.24 -8.83 8.26
C LEU A 202 11.91 -10.12 9.00
N PHE A 203 11.79 -11.25 8.29
CA PHE A 203 11.57 -12.56 8.90
C PHE A 203 12.65 -12.92 9.91
N PHE A 204 13.92 -12.71 9.56
CA PHE A 204 15.04 -12.97 10.46
C PHE A 204 15.12 -11.98 11.62
N THR A 205 14.77 -10.71 11.40
CA THR A 205 14.66 -9.70 12.48
C THR A 205 13.56 -10.04 13.47
N LEU A 206 12.40 -10.51 13.01
CA LEU A 206 11.28 -10.91 13.88
C LEU A 206 11.59 -12.17 14.69
N ARG A 207 12.36 -13.12 14.14
CA ARG A 207 12.88 -14.27 14.90
C ARG A 207 13.92 -13.88 15.95
N GLY A 208 14.48 -12.66 15.86
CA GLY A 208 15.57 -12.21 16.73
C GLY A 208 16.95 -12.64 16.26
N ASN A 209 17.06 -13.18 15.04
CA ASN A 209 18.33 -13.61 14.46
C ASN A 209 19.15 -12.44 13.91
N ILE A 210 18.49 -11.31 13.59
CA ILE A 210 19.11 -10.07 13.14
C ILE A 210 18.74 -8.96 14.11
N VAL A 211 19.75 -8.40 14.77
CA VAL A 211 19.62 -7.22 15.63
C VAL A 211 20.31 -6.05 14.94
N VAL A 212 19.54 -5.00 14.64
CA VAL A 212 20.06 -3.76 14.07
C VAL A 212 20.15 -2.73 15.19
N VAL A 213 21.36 -2.28 15.52
CA VAL A 213 21.61 -1.28 16.56
C VAL A 213 22.14 -0.01 15.90
N PRO A 214 21.61 1.18 16.23
CA PRO A 214 22.20 2.44 15.79
C PRO A 214 23.67 2.54 16.24
N ASN A 215 24.56 2.91 15.34
CA ASN A 215 26.00 3.00 15.60
C ASN A 215 26.45 4.47 15.55
N GLY A 216 26.19 5.21 16.64
CA GLY A 216 26.51 6.64 16.77
C GLY A 216 25.34 7.59 16.43
N ASP A 217 25.62 8.90 16.39
CA ASP A 217 24.60 9.96 16.26
C ASP A 217 24.10 10.21 14.83
N ARG A 218 24.71 9.58 13.83
CA ARG A 218 24.31 9.77 12.42
C ARG A 218 23.15 8.85 12.07
N TRP A 219 22.09 9.41 11.50
CA TRP A 219 20.84 8.71 11.13
C TRP A 219 21.02 7.53 10.15
N TYR A 220 22.16 7.43 9.46
CA TYR A 220 22.48 6.37 8.50
C TYR A 220 23.44 5.31 9.04
N SER A 221 23.96 5.47 10.27
CA SER A 221 24.95 4.56 10.83
C SER A 221 24.25 3.46 11.64
N TYR A 222 24.22 2.25 11.09
CA TYR A 222 23.62 1.07 11.72
C TYR A 222 24.62 -0.08 11.77
N LYS A 223 24.69 -0.77 12.90
CA LYS A 223 25.45 -2.02 13.06
C LYS A 223 24.47 -3.19 13.03
N VAL A 224 24.62 -4.06 12.04
CA VAL A 224 23.83 -5.29 11.89
C VAL A 224 24.58 -6.43 12.56
N THR A 225 23.97 -7.04 13.58
CA THR A 225 24.54 -8.16 14.32
C THR A 225 23.68 -9.40 14.09
N PHE A 226 24.30 -10.48 13.64
CA PHE A 226 23.66 -11.79 13.48
C PHE A 226 23.81 -12.61 14.76
N VAL A 227 22.68 -13.04 15.32
CA VAL A 227 22.62 -13.81 16.57
C VAL A 227 22.08 -15.20 16.25
N ARG A 228 22.87 -16.23 16.54
CA ARG A 228 22.54 -17.64 16.22
C ARG A 228 21.57 -18.26 17.24
N HIS A 229 21.61 -17.79 18.49
CA HIS A 229 20.70 -18.18 19.58
C HIS A 229 20.10 -16.93 20.23
N PRO A 230 18.81 -16.63 19.98
CA PRO A 230 18.18 -15.44 20.54
C PRO A 230 18.00 -15.59 22.06
N ASN A 231 18.72 -14.78 22.84
CA ASN A 231 18.46 -14.68 24.28
C ASN A 231 17.25 -13.77 24.54
N PRO A 232 16.25 -14.19 25.35
CA PRO A 232 15.01 -13.44 25.58
C PRO A 232 15.25 -12.07 26.23
N VAL A 233 16.38 -11.88 26.92
CA VAL A 233 16.73 -10.66 27.66
C VAL A 233 17.06 -9.47 26.75
N GLN A 234 17.51 -9.69 25.51
CA GLN A 234 17.89 -8.61 24.58
C GLN A 234 16.67 -7.87 23.99
N ARG A 235 15.45 -8.39 24.19
CA ARG A 235 14.20 -7.69 23.82
C ARG A 235 13.91 -6.46 24.69
N VAL A 236 14.56 -6.32 25.84
CA VAL A 236 14.26 -5.32 26.87
C VAL A 236 15.04 -4.00 26.69
N GLY A 237 16.13 -4.00 25.89
CA GLY A 237 16.98 -2.80 25.69
C GLY A 237 16.43 -1.76 24.70
N ILE A 238 15.27 -2.01 24.09
CA ILE A 238 14.64 -1.14 23.12
C ILE A 238 13.57 -0.33 23.85
N SER A 239 13.70 1.01 23.88
CA SER A 239 12.73 1.95 24.48
C SER A 239 11.29 1.47 24.25
N SER A 240 10.49 1.36 25.31
CA SER A 240 9.17 0.70 25.30
C SER A 240 8.24 1.21 24.20
N ASN A 241 8.31 2.51 23.89
CA ASN A 241 7.55 3.15 22.80
C ASN A 241 7.94 2.63 21.41
N SER A 242 9.23 2.41 21.18
CA SER A 242 9.75 1.88 19.92
C SER A 242 9.46 0.38 19.77
N ALA A 243 9.48 -0.38 20.86
CA ALA A 243 9.09 -1.79 20.86
C ALA A 243 7.60 -1.97 20.51
N GLN A 244 6.71 -1.16 21.08
CA GLN A 244 5.28 -1.19 20.77
C GLN A 244 5.00 -0.77 19.32
N THR A 245 5.73 0.22 18.82
CA THR A 245 5.64 0.67 17.41
C THR A 245 6.08 -0.43 16.44
N ARG A 246 7.18 -1.14 16.75
CA ARG A 246 7.67 -2.27 15.95
C ARG A 246 6.72 -3.45 15.97
N LEU A 247 6.16 -3.81 17.13
CA LEU A 247 5.18 -4.90 17.24
C LEU A 247 3.90 -4.58 16.46
N ALA A 248 3.44 -3.33 16.53
CA ALA A 248 2.33 -2.89 15.71
C ALA A 248 2.69 -3.02 14.23
N ALA A 249 3.84 -2.48 13.79
CA ALA A 249 4.27 -2.52 12.40
C ALA A 249 4.52 -3.95 11.88
N ALA A 250 4.95 -4.89 12.72
CA ALA A 250 5.07 -6.30 12.37
C ALA A 250 3.72 -6.94 11.98
N LYS A 251 2.62 -6.53 12.62
CA LYS A 251 1.27 -6.97 12.22
C LYS A 251 0.85 -6.47 10.83
N MET A 252 1.50 -5.42 10.32
CA MET A 252 1.28 -4.88 8.97
C MET A 252 2.07 -5.64 7.89
N LEU A 253 2.83 -6.66 8.25
CA LEU A 253 3.55 -7.48 7.27
C LEU A 253 2.61 -8.36 6.43
N TRP A 254 1.41 -8.65 6.93
CA TRP A 254 0.40 -9.36 6.16
C TRP A 254 -0.04 -8.64 4.87
N TYR A 255 0.04 -7.31 4.80
CA TYR A 255 -0.33 -6.56 3.58
C TYR A 255 0.70 -6.76 2.47
N PRO A 256 2.01 -6.51 2.66
CA PRO A 256 3.01 -6.85 1.65
C PRO A 256 2.99 -8.33 1.25
N PHE A 257 2.65 -9.25 2.15
CA PHE A 257 2.54 -10.66 1.81
C PHE A 257 1.35 -10.97 0.89
N THR A 258 0.16 -10.50 1.23
CA THR A 258 -1.03 -10.68 0.38
C THR A 258 -0.83 -10.04 -0.99
N HIS A 259 -0.20 -8.86 -1.02
CA HIS A 259 0.17 -8.20 -2.27
C HIS A 259 1.26 -8.93 -3.05
N LEU A 260 2.26 -9.50 -2.38
CA LEU A 260 3.28 -10.31 -3.05
C LEU A 260 2.62 -11.49 -3.79
N LEU A 261 1.65 -12.15 -3.16
CA LEU A 261 0.89 -13.23 -3.80
C LEU A 261 0.08 -12.71 -5.00
N ALA A 262 -0.62 -11.59 -4.83
CA ALA A 262 -1.43 -11.00 -5.88
C ALA A 262 -0.63 -10.51 -7.09
N VAL A 263 0.50 -9.83 -6.85
CA VAL A 263 1.40 -9.40 -7.91
C VAL A 263 2.01 -10.61 -8.61
N THR A 264 2.33 -11.68 -7.87
CA THR A 264 2.83 -12.93 -8.48
C THR A 264 1.78 -13.56 -9.38
N THR A 265 0.51 -13.60 -8.96
CA THR A 265 -0.59 -14.12 -9.81
C THR A 265 -0.79 -13.26 -11.05
N ASP A 266 -0.63 -11.94 -10.94
CA ASP A 266 -0.77 -11.02 -12.06
C ASP A 266 0.38 -11.14 -13.08
N VAL A 267 1.63 -11.25 -12.60
CA VAL A 267 2.80 -11.50 -13.45
C VAL A 267 2.69 -12.85 -14.14
N ALA A 268 2.21 -13.89 -13.43
CA ALA A 268 1.97 -15.20 -14.02
C ALA A 268 0.91 -15.14 -15.14
N ARG A 269 -0.18 -14.39 -14.93
CA ARG A 269 -1.21 -14.11 -15.94
C ARG A 269 -0.62 -13.40 -17.16
N GLY A 270 0.20 -12.36 -16.95
CA GLY A 270 0.88 -11.63 -18.03
C GLY A 270 1.80 -12.53 -18.86
N LYS A 271 2.58 -13.39 -18.20
CA LYS A 271 3.44 -14.38 -18.89
C LYS A 271 2.65 -15.40 -19.68
N LEU A 272 1.55 -15.90 -19.12
CA LEU A 272 0.66 -16.82 -19.80
C LEU A 272 0.08 -16.19 -21.06
N MET A 273 -0.31 -14.91 -21.00
CA MET A 273 -0.78 -14.16 -22.17
C MET A 273 0.31 -13.94 -23.22
N ALA A 274 1.55 -13.68 -22.81
CA ALA A 274 2.67 -13.48 -23.72
C ALA A 274 3.10 -14.76 -24.47
N HIS A 275 2.76 -15.95 -23.95
CA HIS A 275 3.03 -17.23 -24.63
C HIS A 275 1.97 -17.60 -25.67
N ILE A 276 0.91 -16.82 -25.80
CA ILE A 276 -0.13 -17.03 -26.81
C ILE A 276 0.37 -16.45 -28.13
N GLY A 277 0.36 -17.27 -29.18
CA GLY A 277 0.77 -16.83 -30.51
C GLY A 277 -0.16 -15.73 -31.05
N PRO A 278 0.35 -14.75 -31.82
CA PRO A 278 -0.44 -13.62 -32.32
C PRO A 278 -1.61 -14.02 -33.24
N ASN A 279 -1.59 -15.24 -33.78
CA ASN A 279 -2.61 -15.78 -34.69
C ASN A 279 -3.54 -16.81 -34.03
N THR A 280 -3.40 -17.07 -32.73
CA THR A 280 -4.27 -18.02 -32.03
C THR A 280 -5.67 -17.42 -31.88
N PRO A 281 -6.73 -18.08 -32.38
CA PRO A 281 -8.09 -17.61 -32.18
C PRO A 281 -8.42 -17.53 -30.69
N VAL A 282 -9.13 -16.48 -30.27
CA VAL A 282 -9.43 -16.22 -28.84
C VAL A 282 -10.12 -17.42 -28.17
N LYS A 283 -10.98 -18.11 -28.91
CA LYS A 283 -11.68 -19.34 -28.50
C LYS A 283 -10.78 -20.52 -28.12
N ASP A 284 -9.54 -20.55 -28.63
CA ASP A 284 -8.58 -21.64 -28.43
C ASP A 284 -7.59 -21.32 -27.30
N ILE A 285 -7.68 -20.12 -26.72
CA ILE A 285 -6.85 -19.70 -25.59
C ILE A 285 -7.34 -20.41 -24.32
N PRO A 286 -6.44 -20.99 -23.49
CA PRO A 286 -6.81 -21.54 -22.19
C PRO A 286 -7.20 -20.41 -21.22
N PHE A 287 -8.48 -20.01 -21.23
CA PHE A 287 -8.97 -18.89 -20.43
C PHE A 287 -9.11 -19.21 -18.94
N ILE A 288 -9.36 -20.47 -18.56
CA ILE A 288 -9.57 -20.86 -17.15
C ILE A 288 -8.40 -20.40 -16.23
N PRO A 289 -7.12 -20.70 -16.51
CA PRO A 289 -6.02 -20.21 -15.68
C PRO A 289 -5.91 -18.68 -15.64
N ILE A 290 -6.25 -17.99 -16.74
CA ILE A 290 -6.32 -16.52 -16.81
C ILE A 290 -7.42 -16.01 -15.87
N ALA A 291 -8.60 -16.64 -15.91
CA ALA A 291 -9.73 -16.26 -15.08
C ALA A 291 -9.45 -16.49 -13.59
N VAL A 292 -8.86 -17.63 -13.23
CA VAL A 292 -8.50 -17.93 -11.82
C VAL A 292 -7.50 -16.92 -11.28
N THR A 293 -6.44 -16.62 -12.02
CA THR A 293 -5.44 -15.62 -11.59
C THR A 293 -6.05 -14.22 -11.48
N HIS A 294 -6.94 -13.85 -12.41
CA HIS A 294 -7.64 -12.58 -12.34
C HIS A 294 -8.61 -12.52 -11.15
N VAL A 295 -9.39 -13.56 -10.88
CA VAL A 295 -10.27 -13.63 -9.70
C VAL A 295 -9.47 -13.44 -8.40
N LEU A 296 -8.35 -14.15 -8.24
CA LEU A 296 -7.47 -13.99 -7.07
C LEU A 296 -6.94 -12.57 -6.95
N TYR A 297 -6.53 -11.97 -8.07
CA TYR A 297 -6.11 -10.58 -8.10
C TYR A 297 -7.25 -9.61 -7.75
N SER A 298 -8.47 -9.81 -8.26
CA SER A 298 -9.62 -8.95 -7.94
C SER A 298 -10.05 -9.04 -6.48
N MET A 299 -9.76 -10.16 -5.79
CA MET A 299 -10.07 -10.36 -4.38
C MET A 299 -9.14 -9.61 -3.41
N THR A 300 -8.04 -9.00 -3.87
CA THR A 300 -7.08 -8.34 -2.98
C THR A 300 -7.70 -7.26 -2.12
N GLY A 301 -8.54 -6.39 -2.70
CA GLY A 301 -9.20 -5.33 -1.94
C GLY A 301 -10.05 -5.86 -0.79
N ALA A 302 -10.80 -6.95 -1.00
CA ALA A 302 -11.52 -7.63 0.08
C ALA A 302 -10.55 -8.20 1.13
N ALA A 303 -9.45 -8.83 0.70
CA ALA A 303 -8.42 -9.34 1.59
C ALA A 303 -7.78 -8.22 2.44
N ASP A 304 -7.53 -7.05 1.86
CA ASP A 304 -6.95 -5.90 2.56
C ASP A 304 -7.91 -5.31 3.60
N VAL A 305 -9.20 -5.22 3.28
CA VAL A 305 -10.22 -4.80 4.24
C VAL A 305 -10.32 -5.78 5.40
N LEU A 306 -10.35 -7.08 5.11
CA LEU A 306 -10.35 -8.13 6.13
C LEU A 306 -9.07 -8.08 6.97
N LEU A 307 -7.91 -7.86 6.35
CA LEU A 307 -6.65 -7.68 7.05
C LEU A 307 -6.69 -6.47 7.98
N VAL A 308 -7.25 -5.31 7.60
CA VAL A 308 -7.39 -4.18 8.54
C VAL A 308 -8.28 -4.56 9.70
N TYR A 309 -9.44 -5.14 9.39
CA TYR A 309 -10.42 -5.53 10.38
C TYR A 309 -9.82 -6.48 11.43
N PHE A 310 -9.09 -7.51 11.00
CA PHE A 310 -8.50 -8.50 11.92
C PHE A 310 -7.18 -8.06 12.56
N THR A 311 -6.31 -7.35 11.83
CA THR A 311 -4.96 -7.05 12.34
C THR A 311 -4.94 -5.87 13.30
N ARG A 312 -5.81 -4.87 13.11
CA ARG A 312 -5.83 -3.66 13.95
C ARG A 312 -7.22 -2.99 14.01
N PRO A 313 -8.06 -3.34 15.00
CA PRO A 313 -9.31 -2.63 15.25
C PRO A 313 -9.12 -1.20 15.81
N ASN A 314 -7.89 -0.66 15.87
CA ASN A 314 -7.62 0.70 16.38
C ASN A 314 -7.04 1.66 15.33
N ILE A 315 -6.89 1.22 14.07
CA ILE A 315 -6.50 2.08 12.94
C ILE A 315 -7.75 2.80 12.42
N LEU A 316 -7.62 4.03 11.91
CA LEU A 316 -8.74 4.81 11.36
C LEU A 316 -9.93 4.97 12.34
N LEU A 317 -9.63 5.29 13.60
CA LEU A 317 -10.60 5.64 14.65
C LEU A 317 -11.47 4.47 15.17
N PHE A 318 -11.20 3.21 14.82
CA PHE A 318 -11.95 2.09 15.41
C PHE A 318 -11.59 1.77 16.88
N GLY A 319 -10.58 2.45 17.45
CA GLY A 319 -10.08 2.19 18.79
C GLY A 319 -10.50 3.19 19.85
N GLU A 320 -10.41 2.78 21.13
CA GLU A 320 -10.69 3.67 22.26
C GLU A 320 -9.81 4.92 22.22
N PRO A 321 -10.38 6.10 22.55
CA PRO A 321 -9.64 7.35 22.56
C PRO A 321 -8.51 7.26 23.59
N VAL A 322 -7.27 7.38 23.12
CA VAL A 322 -6.11 7.58 24.02
C VAL A 322 -6.39 8.84 24.85
N PRO A 323 -6.46 8.75 26.19
CA PRO A 323 -6.64 9.94 27.02
C PRO A 323 -5.42 10.85 26.85
N GLU A 324 -5.67 12.13 26.62
CA GLU A 324 -4.63 13.16 26.57
C GLU A 324 -3.79 13.07 27.84
N ARG A 325 -2.50 12.77 27.70
CA ARG A 325 -1.54 13.01 28.78
C ARG A 325 -1.45 14.51 28.97
N HIS A 326 -2.22 15.05 29.89
CA HIS A 326 -1.90 16.33 30.52
C HIS A 326 -0.45 16.27 30.97
N SER A 327 0.39 17.11 30.37
CA SER A 327 1.75 17.35 30.83
C SER A 327 1.68 17.81 32.28
N CYS A 328 1.94 16.91 33.23
CA CYS A 328 2.23 17.31 34.60
C CYS A 328 3.52 18.13 34.54
N GLY A 329 3.38 19.44 34.69
CA GLY A 329 4.48 20.38 34.64
C GLY A 329 5.53 20.03 35.68
N ILE A 330 6.71 19.63 35.22
CA ILE A 330 7.90 19.61 36.05
C ILE A 330 8.21 21.06 36.40
N ALA A 331 7.91 21.45 37.63
CA ALA A 331 8.35 22.72 38.19
C ALA A 331 9.88 22.75 38.19
N ARG A 332 10.48 23.59 37.32
CA ARG A 332 11.90 23.93 37.37
C ARG A 332 12.19 24.70 38.66
N PRO A 333 13.19 24.32 39.46
CA PRO A 333 13.72 25.20 40.49
C PRO A 333 14.39 26.40 39.81
N ARG A 334 14.01 27.62 40.20
CA ARG A 334 14.66 28.85 39.76
C ARG A 334 16.10 28.87 40.28
N LEU A 335 17.09 28.80 39.40
CA LEU A 335 18.42 29.32 39.68
C LEU A 335 18.33 30.85 39.69
N GLY A 336 18.41 31.46 40.88
CA GLY A 336 18.68 32.88 41.06
C GLY A 336 20.13 33.05 41.51
N SER A 337 20.97 33.61 40.65
CA SER A 337 22.33 34.06 40.96
C SER A 337 22.34 35.58 41.09
N GLY A 338 22.95 36.08 42.17
CA GLY A 338 23.60 37.39 42.22
C GLY A 338 23.01 38.42 43.18
N GLY A 339 23.80 38.84 44.18
CA GLY A 339 23.69 40.21 44.75
C GLY A 339 23.88 40.42 46.27
N ARG A 340 25.09 40.18 46.77
CA ARG A 340 25.91 40.94 47.76
C ARG A 340 25.28 42.05 48.66
N SER A 341 25.59 41.96 49.98
CA SER A 341 25.78 42.98 51.08
C SER A 341 25.00 42.56 52.34
N ASP A 342 25.47 42.52 53.59
CA ASP A 342 26.70 42.87 54.31
C ASP A 342 26.64 42.15 55.70
N PRO A 343 27.69 42.20 56.55
CA PRO A 343 27.85 41.35 57.73
C PRO A 343 27.36 42.01 59.02
N GLU A 344 26.62 41.29 59.87
CA GLU A 344 26.63 41.51 61.32
C GLU A 344 25.87 40.41 62.08
N ASP A 345 26.39 40.10 63.27
CA ASP A 345 25.71 39.46 64.41
C ASP A 345 25.27 37.98 64.34
N ARG A 346 26.14 37.10 64.87
CA ARG A 346 25.79 36.34 66.10
C ARG A 346 26.96 35.56 66.68
N MET A 347 27.41 36.07 67.81
CA MET A 347 28.21 35.39 68.82
C MET A 347 27.33 34.41 69.63
N ARG A 348 27.94 33.32 70.11
CA ARG A 348 27.51 32.37 71.19
C ARG A 348 26.49 31.27 70.84
N PHE A 349 26.93 30.01 70.87
CA PHE A 349 26.97 29.21 72.11
C PHE A 349 27.76 27.90 71.91
N SER A 350 28.60 27.58 72.90
CA SER A 350 29.48 26.41 73.00
C SER A 350 28.71 25.14 73.44
N PRO A 351 29.19 23.91 73.16
CA PRO A 351 28.59 22.68 73.66
C PRO A 351 29.04 22.37 75.09
N LYS A 352 28.14 21.84 75.92
CA LYS A 352 28.49 21.24 77.21
C LYS A 352 28.71 19.74 77.04
N SER A 353 29.90 19.30 77.39
CA SER A 353 30.22 17.94 77.83
C SER A 353 29.89 17.80 79.33
N GLY A 354 29.43 16.61 79.69
CA GLY A 354 29.22 16.11 81.04
C GLY A 354 28.99 14.61 80.92
#